data_AF-A0A4Y8ZSF4-F1
#
_entry.id   AF-A0A4Y8ZSF4-F1
#
_cell.length_a   1.000
_cell.length_b   1.000
_cell.length_c   1.000
_cell.angle_alpha   90.00
_cell.angle_beta   90.00
_cell.angle_gamma   90.00
#
_symmetry.space_group_name_H-M   'P 1'
#
loop_
_entity.id
_entity.type
_entity.pdbx_description
1 polymer ?
#
loop_
_entity_poly.entity_id
_entity_poly.type
_entity_poly.pdbx_seq_one_letter_code
_entity_poly.pdbx_strand_id
1 'polypeptide(L)'
;MRFKNLDRYRTGGAANQMHLSLPVPKTPDGRVYRFSPNENAHPRHFVLGDPERPEDISDDKRARMKLEPGSSQTVCPYSGVIADDDEFIHPDDREAAIAMVKDAAVREVEDALTSMFEGLNRRTPRKSLVSIEAKVRNNPRPRLRFYRDDLLRELICDHCGRDYGVYAIGLFCPDCGAPNLRLHFAREVELVDAQVQLADGLEPDLQELAYRLLGNAHEDVLTAFEATLKTVYLFGREAAFPGDPVANIGNAFQNVERGQKQFAELGFNPFDVLEDEELAALKLNIQKRHVIGHNLGVIDAKFADLSGEAGIGETVHLVGEDTRAFAIIAQKVVDGIDGWLGGVAIPPRVREAPPPGEETEVTKTPAADLRLSELGYRLGAWLAGASERGLNGRINADAVLSAFSDVPIRDLQDAVAELEMDGYISATTVSGRSLPLMGYRLELFSTFDPLTRKTDPTLDAAILAALALDFDGNVNVAELHAKSGWDHRQFNPALGVLVSRLDERRVSKTHDAEYPTRMFILGPQERVELKRFKERHPPSTR
;
A
#
# COMPACT_ATOMS: atom_id res chain seq x y z
N MET A 1 30.69 -23.90 -14.51
CA MET A 1 30.46 -23.48 -13.10
C MET A 1 29.10 -24.03 -12.70
N ARG A 2 28.95 -24.69 -11.56
CA ARG A 2 27.65 -25.26 -11.12
C ARG A 2 27.13 -24.37 -10.01
N PHE A 3 26.02 -23.67 -10.25
CA PHE A 3 25.51 -22.65 -9.34
C PHE A 3 24.63 -23.26 -8.22
N LYS A 4 25.24 -23.90 -7.22
CA LYS A 4 24.62 -24.50 -6.04
C LYS A 4 23.68 -23.56 -5.26
N ASN A 5 24.00 -22.27 -5.16
CA ASN A 5 23.16 -21.31 -4.43
C ASN A 5 21.89 -20.93 -5.20
N LEU A 6 21.92 -21.08 -6.53
CA LEU A 6 20.79 -20.90 -7.44
C LEU A 6 20.06 -22.21 -7.74
N ASP A 7 20.72 -23.36 -7.58
CA ASP A 7 20.11 -24.69 -7.78
C ASP A 7 18.88 -24.90 -6.88
N ARG A 8 18.82 -24.27 -5.69
CA ARG A 8 17.62 -24.30 -4.83
C ARG A 8 16.38 -23.60 -5.40
N TYR A 9 16.58 -22.69 -6.35
CA TYR A 9 15.51 -22.00 -7.08
C TYR A 9 15.33 -22.58 -8.47
N ARG A 10 16.13 -23.55 -8.87
CA ARG A 10 16.14 -24.05 -10.25
C ARG A 10 14.95 -24.96 -10.52
N THR A 11 14.21 -24.63 -11.56
CA THR A 11 13.08 -25.42 -12.07
C THR A 11 13.38 -26.10 -13.40
N GLY A 12 14.48 -25.72 -14.08
CA GLY A 12 14.88 -26.35 -15.34
C GLY A 12 16.11 -25.71 -15.99
N GLY A 13 16.27 -25.96 -17.30
CA GLY A 13 17.31 -25.36 -18.15
C GLY A 13 18.68 -26.07 -18.11
N ALA A 14 19.56 -25.72 -19.05
CA ALA A 14 20.92 -26.24 -19.13
C ALA A 14 21.88 -25.52 -18.16
N ALA A 15 23.09 -26.04 -17.96
CA ALA A 15 24.05 -25.45 -17.02
C ALA A 15 24.48 -24.01 -17.37
N ASN A 16 24.33 -23.62 -18.64
CA ASN A 16 24.60 -22.28 -19.17
C ASN A 16 23.33 -21.41 -19.30
N GLN A 17 22.14 -21.97 -19.09
CA GLN A 17 20.86 -21.28 -19.20
C GLN A 17 19.88 -21.90 -18.20
N MET A 18 19.91 -21.41 -16.95
CA MET A 18 19.08 -21.94 -15.87
C MET A 18 17.71 -21.27 -15.86
N HIS A 19 16.65 -22.05 -15.65
CA HIS A 19 15.33 -21.53 -15.33
C HIS A 19 15.17 -21.54 -13.81
N LEU A 20 14.85 -20.38 -13.23
CA LEU A 20 14.74 -20.20 -11.78
C LEU A 20 13.33 -19.75 -11.42
N SER A 21 12.81 -20.22 -10.30
CA SER A 21 11.55 -19.80 -9.68
C SER A 21 11.84 -19.30 -8.28
N LEU A 22 11.54 -18.03 -8.02
CA LEU A 22 11.65 -17.42 -6.71
C LEU A 22 10.29 -17.40 -6.01
N PRO A 23 10.26 -17.63 -4.69
CA PRO A 23 9.01 -17.51 -3.95
C PRO A 23 8.58 -16.04 -3.94
N VAL A 24 7.32 -15.83 -4.28
CA VAL A 24 6.63 -14.54 -4.10
C VAL A 24 6.55 -14.17 -2.61
N PRO A 25 6.56 -12.86 -2.27
CA PRO A 25 6.45 -12.42 -0.89
C PRO A 25 5.17 -12.93 -0.22
N LYS A 26 5.32 -13.30 1.04
CA LYS A 26 4.23 -13.83 1.87
C LYS A 26 4.08 -13.04 3.16
N THR A 27 2.86 -12.91 3.64
CA THR A 27 2.49 -12.47 5.00
C THR A 27 2.98 -13.50 6.04
N PRO A 28 3.05 -13.14 7.34
CA PRO A 28 3.51 -14.05 8.41
C PRO A 28 2.72 -15.36 8.54
N ASP A 29 1.42 -15.32 8.21
CA ASP A 29 0.49 -16.45 8.16
C ASP A 29 0.63 -17.31 6.87
N GLY A 30 1.46 -16.90 5.91
CA GLY A 30 1.80 -17.66 4.71
C GLY A 30 1.03 -17.30 3.43
N ARG A 31 0.10 -16.33 3.49
CA ARG A 31 -0.62 -15.83 2.31
C ARG A 31 0.29 -15.01 1.40
N VAL A 32 0.04 -15.07 0.11
CA VAL A 32 0.86 -14.46 -0.95
C VAL A 32 0.33 -13.08 -1.28
N TYR A 33 1.19 -12.07 -1.31
CA TYR A 33 0.80 -10.73 -1.76
C TYR A 33 0.49 -10.70 -3.27
N ARG A 34 -0.57 -9.97 -3.61
CA ARG A 34 -1.01 -9.67 -4.97
C ARG A 34 -1.31 -8.18 -5.12
N PHE A 35 -1.09 -7.67 -6.32
CA PHE A 35 -1.26 -6.28 -6.66
C PHE A 35 -1.94 -6.15 -8.03
N SER A 36 -3.14 -5.57 -8.05
CA SER A 36 -3.96 -5.43 -9.24
C SER A 36 -3.22 -4.66 -10.35
N PRO A 37 -3.21 -5.17 -11.59
CA PRO A 37 -2.69 -4.43 -12.74
C PRO A 37 -3.64 -3.30 -13.18
N ASN A 38 -4.87 -3.25 -12.65
CA ASN A 38 -5.78 -2.12 -12.86
C ASN A 38 -5.44 -0.98 -11.89
N GLU A 39 -5.07 0.18 -12.44
CA GLU A 39 -4.67 1.36 -11.66
C GLU A 39 -5.85 2.03 -10.96
N ASN A 40 -7.05 1.86 -11.49
CA ASN A 40 -8.30 2.38 -10.94
C ASN A 40 -8.91 1.46 -9.87
N ALA A 41 -8.25 0.33 -9.56
CA ALA A 41 -8.68 -0.50 -8.44
C ALA A 41 -8.27 0.18 -7.13
N HIS A 42 -9.24 0.53 -6.28
CA HIS A 42 -8.97 1.14 -4.98
C HIS A 42 -9.61 0.31 -3.88
N PRO A 43 -8.83 -0.46 -3.09
CA PRO A 43 -7.38 -0.67 -3.12
C PRO A 43 -6.89 -1.48 -4.33
N ARG A 44 -5.57 -1.51 -4.56
CA ARG A 44 -4.93 -2.39 -5.56
C ARG A 44 -4.40 -3.70 -4.97
N HIS A 45 -4.12 -3.74 -3.68
CA HIS A 45 -3.44 -4.86 -3.03
C HIS A 45 -4.42 -5.81 -2.33
N PHE A 46 -4.07 -7.09 -2.31
CA PHE A 46 -4.81 -8.17 -1.65
C PHE A 46 -3.86 -9.36 -1.41
N VAL A 47 -4.30 -10.38 -0.69
CA VAL A 47 -3.48 -11.57 -0.41
C VAL A 47 -4.22 -12.86 -0.76
N LEU A 48 -3.48 -13.90 -1.15
CA LEU A 48 -4.02 -15.23 -1.48
C LEU A 48 -3.46 -16.29 -0.55
N GLY A 49 -4.34 -17.03 0.11
CA GLY A 49 -3.97 -18.22 0.88
C GLY A 49 -4.02 -19.50 0.06
N ASP A 50 -3.81 -20.61 0.77
CA ASP A 50 -3.92 -21.94 0.22
C ASP A 50 -5.39 -22.31 0.03
N PRO A 51 -5.79 -22.88 -1.13
CA PRO A 51 -7.19 -23.15 -1.41
C PRO A 51 -7.68 -24.43 -0.71
N GLU A 52 -8.82 -24.36 -0.03
CA GLU A 52 -9.56 -25.51 0.49
C GLU A 52 -10.66 -25.91 -0.50
N ARG A 53 -10.26 -26.53 -1.61
CA ARG A 53 -11.17 -26.76 -2.74
C ARG A 53 -12.22 -27.83 -2.40
N PRO A 54 -13.50 -27.58 -2.69
CA PRO A 54 -14.51 -28.63 -2.65
C PRO A 54 -14.23 -29.69 -3.72
N GLU A 55 -14.54 -30.95 -3.41
CA GLU A 55 -14.36 -32.08 -4.35
C GLU A 55 -15.27 -31.96 -5.58
N ASP A 56 -16.45 -31.37 -5.39
CA ASP A 56 -17.42 -31.11 -6.46
C ASP A 56 -18.00 -29.70 -6.32
N ILE A 57 -18.12 -29.02 -7.46
CA ILE A 57 -18.68 -27.66 -7.57
C ILE A 57 -19.93 -27.77 -8.42
N SER A 58 -21.08 -27.50 -7.81
CA SER A 58 -22.37 -27.56 -8.49
C SER A 58 -22.44 -26.63 -9.70
N ASP A 59 -23.25 -27.01 -10.68
CA ASP A 59 -23.46 -26.22 -11.91
C ASP A 59 -23.92 -24.78 -11.59
N ASP A 60 -24.77 -24.61 -10.57
CA ASP A 60 -25.23 -23.30 -10.11
C ASP A 60 -24.07 -22.42 -9.62
N LYS A 61 -23.12 -22.99 -8.87
CA LYS A 61 -21.92 -22.26 -8.41
C LYS A 61 -21.02 -21.93 -9.58
N ARG A 62 -20.82 -22.89 -10.49
CA ARG A 62 -19.98 -22.75 -11.68
C ARG A 62 -20.53 -21.67 -12.63
N ALA A 63 -21.85 -21.56 -12.78
CA ALA A 63 -22.50 -20.55 -13.60
C ALA A 63 -22.21 -19.11 -13.14
N ARG A 64 -21.86 -18.93 -11.86
CA ARG A 64 -21.47 -17.63 -11.28
C ARG A 64 -19.97 -17.36 -11.35
N MET A 65 -19.17 -18.38 -11.65
CA MET A 65 -17.72 -18.26 -11.79
C MET A 65 -17.36 -17.67 -13.16
N LYS A 66 -16.26 -16.95 -13.18
CA LYS A 66 -15.65 -16.37 -14.39
C LYS A 66 -14.45 -17.17 -14.87
N LEU A 67 -13.80 -17.88 -13.93
CA LEU A 67 -12.66 -18.74 -14.17
C LEU A 67 -12.86 -20.09 -13.49
N GLU A 68 -12.26 -21.12 -14.09
CA GLU A 68 -12.09 -22.39 -13.41
C GLU A 68 -11.14 -22.23 -12.21
N PRO A 69 -11.50 -22.73 -11.02
CA PRO A 69 -10.66 -22.58 -9.83
C PRO A 69 -9.24 -23.12 -10.05
N GLY A 70 -8.22 -22.31 -9.72
CA GLY A 70 -6.83 -22.69 -9.95
C GLY A 70 -6.34 -22.56 -11.38
N SER A 71 -7.04 -21.79 -12.21
CA SER A 71 -6.46 -21.32 -13.47
C SER A 71 -5.15 -20.55 -13.22
N SER A 72 -4.36 -20.33 -14.28
CA SER A 72 -3.15 -19.49 -14.22
C SER A 72 -3.46 -17.99 -14.26
N GLN A 73 -4.71 -17.62 -14.00
CA GLN A 73 -5.21 -16.27 -14.04
C GLN A 73 -5.83 -15.91 -12.70
N THR A 74 -5.66 -14.65 -12.32
CA THR A 74 -6.20 -14.07 -11.10
C THR A 74 -7.25 -13.02 -11.47
N VAL A 75 -8.29 -12.94 -10.66
CA VAL A 75 -9.31 -11.88 -10.72
C VAL A 75 -8.98 -10.82 -9.67
N CYS A 76 -9.00 -9.54 -10.03
CA CYS A 76 -8.91 -8.49 -9.04
C CYS A 76 -10.19 -8.48 -8.19
N PRO A 77 -10.11 -8.60 -6.85
CA PRO A 77 -11.30 -8.67 -6.02
C PRO A 77 -12.11 -7.37 -6.04
N TYR A 78 -11.49 -6.23 -6.34
CA TYR A 78 -12.15 -4.92 -6.31
C TYR A 78 -12.72 -4.50 -7.66
N SER A 79 -11.97 -4.72 -8.75
CA SER A 79 -12.36 -4.25 -10.10
C SER A 79 -12.85 -5.36 -11.03
N GLY A 80 -12.69 -6.62 -10.65
CA GLY A 80 -13.03 -7.77 -11.49
C GLY A 80 -12.09 -8.00 -12.68
N VAL A 81 -11.05 -7.16 -12.89
CA VAL A 81 -10.10 -7.38 -13.99
C VAL A 81 -9.46 -8.77 -13.89
N ILE A 82 -9.38 -9.45 -15.02
CA ILE A 82 -8.74 -10.76 -15.15
C ILE A 82 -7.41 -10.58 -15.87
N ALA A 83 -6.34 -11.10 -15.29
CA ALA A 83 -5.02 -11.15 -15.91
C ALA A 83 -4.24 -12.38 -15.41
N ASP A 84 -3.13 -12.68 -16.05
CA ASP A 84 -2.26 -13.78 -15.64
C ASP A 84 -1.66 -13.53 -14.25
N ASP A 85 -1.39 -14.60 -13.49
CA ASP A 85 -0.93 -14.51 -12.11
C ASP A 85 0.32 -13.63 -11.90
N ASP A 86 1.18 -13.54 -12.92
CA ASP A 86 2.40 -12.74 -12.90
C ASP A 86 2.14 -11.24 -13.09
N GLU A 87 1.05 -10.86 -13.79
CA GLU A 87 0.60 -9.46 -13.87
C GLU A 87 0.11 -8.94 -12.51
N PHE A 88 -0.18 -9.83 -11.56
CA PHE A 88 -0.55 -9.46 -10.19
C PHE A 88 0.63 -9.43 -9.22
N ILE A 89 1.87 -9.52 -9.70
CA ILE A 89 3.07 -9.33 -8.86
C ILE A 89 3.38 -7.83 -8.77
N HIS A 90 3.66 -7.35 -7.56
CA HIS A 90 4.07 -5.95 -7.39
C HIS A 90 5.37 -5.67 -8.17
N PRO A 91 5.49 -4.56 -8.92
CA PRO A 91 6.71 -4.23 -9.64
C PRO A 91 7.97 -4.29 -8.76
N ASP A 92 7.92 -3.71 -7.56
CA ASP A 92 9.02 -3.74 -6.58
C ASP A 92 9.43 -5.15 -6.14
N ASP A 93 8.47 -6.09 -6.03
CA ASP A 93 8.77 -7.48 -5.66
C ASP A 93 9.53 -8.20 -6.79
N ARG A 94 9.19 -7.88 -8.04
CA ARG A 94 9.91 -8.37 -9.22
C ARG A 94 11.35 -7.85 -9.23
N GLU A 95 11.54 -6.57 -8.92
CA GLU A 95 12.88 -5.97 -8.81
C GLU A 95 13.69 -6.59 -7.68
N ALA A 96 13.08 -6.79 -6.51
CA ALA A 96 13.70 -7.43 -5.36
C ALA A 96 14.10 -8.88 -5.66
N ALA A 97 13.26 -9.64 -6.37
CA ALA A 97 13.57 -11.01 -6.79
C ALA A 97 14.77 -11.04 -7.75
N ILE A 98 14.83 -10.13 -8.74
CA ILE A 98 15.96 -10.01 -9.66
C ILE A 98 17.25 -9.66 -8.90
N ALA A 99 17.19 -8.72 -7.95
CA ALA A 99 18.32 -8.36 -7.10
C ALA A 99 18.82 -9.56 -6.28
N MET A 100 17.91 -10.35 -5.73
CA MET A 100 18.23 -11.55 -4.95
C MET A 100 18.95 -12.62 -5.80
N VAL A 101 18.52 -12.84 -7.05
CA VAL A 101 19.21 -13.77 -7.98
C VAL A 101 20.62 -13.29 -8.31
N LYS A 102 20.77 -11.98 -8.61
CA LYS A 102 22.08 -11.37 -8.88
C LYS A 102 23.03 -11.55 -7.70
N ASP A 103 22.55 -11.28 -6.48
CA ASP A 103 23.33 -11.46 -5.25
C ASP A 103 23.75 -12.92 -5.04
N ALA A 104 22.84 -13.88 -5.26
CA ALA A 104 23.15 -15.30 -5.13
C ALA A 104 24.18 -15.78 -6.16
N ALA A 105 24.12 -15.29 -7.39
CA ALA A 105 25.10 -15.57 -8.43
C ALA A 105 26.50 -15.02 -8.07
N VAL A 106 26.56 -13.79 -7.54
CA VAL A 106 27.81 -13.15 -7.12
C VAL A 106 28.44 -13.91 -5.95
N ARG A 107 27.67 -14.29 -4.93
CA ARG A 107 28.16 -15.08 -3.79
C ARG A 107 28.78 -16.38 -4.22
N GLU A 108 28.22 -17.03 -5.23
CA GLU A 108 28.73 -18.28 -5.73
C GLU A 108 30.07 -18.14 -6.47
N VAL A 109 30.27 -17.04 -7.19
CA VAL A 109 31.56 -16.71 -7.78
C VAL A 109 32.59 -16.44 -6.68
N GLU A 110 32.21 -15.72 -5.63
CA GLU A 110 33.06 -15.47 -4.46
C GLU A 110 33.42 -16.76 -3.71
N ASP A 111 32.46 -17.67 -3.50
CA ASP A 111 32.66 -18.97 -2.87
C ASP A 111 33.58 -19.88 -3.72
N ALA A 112 33.42 -19.86 -5.05
CA ALA A 112 34.27 -20.62 -5.97
C ALA A 112 35.72 -20.09 -5.94
N LEU A 113 35.92 -18.78 -5.96
CA LEU A 113 37.23 -18.15 -5.82
C LEU A 113 37.85 -18.49 -4.46
N THR A 114 37.08 -18.36 -3.38
CA THR A 114 37.51 -18.73 -2.03
C THR A 114 37.96 -20.19 -1.97
N SER A 115 37.18 -21.11 -2.51
CA SER A 115 37.51 -22.54 -2.58
C SER A 115 38.78 -22.81 -3.40
N MET A 116 39.02 -22.05 -4.47
CA MET A 116 40.26 -22.12 -5.25
C MET A 116 41.47 -21.62 -4.43
N PHE A 117 41.32 -20.54 -3.66
CA PHE A 117 42.36 -20.04 -2.75
C PHE A 117 42.66 -21.01 -1.60
N GLU A 118 41.64 -21.64 -1.01
CA GLU A 118 41.82 -22.69 0.01
C GLU A 118 42.51 -23.94 -0.57
N GLY A 119 42.18 -24.32 -1.81
CA GLY A 119 42.83 -25.41 -2.54
C GLY A 119 44.31 -25.15 -2.85
N LEU A 120 44.66 -23.89 -3.14
CA LEU A 120 46.05 -23.43 -3.26
C LEU A 120 46.79 -23.53 -1.92
N ASN A 121 46.16 -23.12 -0.81
CA ASN A 121 46.72 -23.25 0.53
C ASN A 121 46.96 -24.71 0.97
N ARG A 122 46.13 -25.66 0.54
CA ARG A 122 46.34 -27.10 0.81
C ARG A 122 47.50 -27.71 0.02
N ARG A 123 47.98 -27.07 -1.05
CA ARG A 123 49.12 -27.56 -1.88
C ARG A 123 50.47 -26.98 -1.46
N THR A 124 50.50 -26.15 -0.43
CA THR A 124 51.74 -25.56 0.10
C THR A 124 52.54 -26.59 0.92
N PRO A 125 53.84 -26.84 0.65
CA PRO A 125 54.63 -27.83 1.39
C PRO A 125 54.81 -27.43 2.87
N ARG A 126 54.78 -28.41 3.79
CA ARG A 126 54.93 -28.24 5.27
C ARG A 126 56.25 -27.59 5.76
N LYS A 127 57.09 -27.04 4.87
CA LYS A 127 58.38 -26.39 5.18
C LYS A 127 58.53 -24.98 4.55
N SER A 128 57.42 -24.25 4.35
CA SER A 128 57.47 -22.82 4.00
C SER A 128 57.45 -21.96 5.27
N LEU A 129 58.35 -20.95 5.36
CA LEU A 129 58.49 -20.01 6.48
C LEU A 129 57.42 -18.90 6.49
N VAL A 130 56.43 -18.96 5.60
CA VAL A 130 55.30 -18.01 5.57
C VAL A 130 54.01 -18.80 5.38
N SER A 131 53.18 -18.85 6.43
CA SER A 131 51.83 -19.41 6.39
C SER A 131 50.82 -18.31 6.13
N ILE A 132 50.13 -18.35 4.99
CA ILE A 132 49.06 -17.41 4.66
C ILE A 132 47.72 -18.07 5.02
N GLU A 133 47.18 -17.78 6.20
CA GLU A 133 45.82 -18.17 6.57
C GLU A 133 44.81 -17.16 6.00
N ALA A 134 44.06 -17.56 4.97
CA ALA A 134 42.89 -16.81 4.51
C ALA A 134 41.67 -17.24 5.35
N LYS A 135 41.20 -16.36 6.26
CA LYS A 135 39.95 -16.56 7.00
C LYS A 135 38.79 -15.91 6.24
N VAL A 136 37.97 -16.72 5.58
CA VAL A 136 36.71 -16.23 4.99
C VAL A 136 35.60 -16.36 6.03
N ARG A 137 35.08 -15.21 6.48
CA ARG A 137 33.91 -15.15 7.35
C ARG A 137 32.66 -15.04 6.48
N ASN A 138 31.86 -16.08 6.49
CA ASN A 138 30.56 -16.07 5.84
C ASN A 138 29.55 -15.42 6.81
N ASN A 139 28.96 -14.28 6.43
CA ASN A 139 28.02 -13.54 7.26
C ASN A 139 26.64 -13.53 6.58
N PRO A 140 25.64 -14.27 7.08
CA PRO A 140 24.32 -14.27 6.47
C PRO A 140 23.66 -12.89 6.68
N ARG A 141 23.31 -12.21 5.58
CA ARG A 141 22.49 -10.99 5.62
C ARG A 141 21.05 -11.34 6.05
N PRO A 142 20.39 -10.49 6.86
CA PRO A 142 19.01 -10.71 7.28
C PRO A 142 18.06 -10.73 6.09
N ARG A 143 17.04 -11.60 6.17
CA ARG A 143 15.94 -11.63 5.19
C ARG A 143 15.09 -10.37 5.40
N LEU A 144 14.82 -9.64 4.31
CA LEU A 144 13.80 -8.59 4.28
C LEU A 144 12.46 -9.23 4.70
N ARG A 145 11.85 -8.68 5.76
CA ARG A 145 10.49 -9.02 6.19
C ARG A 145 9.61 -7.85 5.78
N PHE A 146 8.67 -8.10 4.88
CA PHE A 146 7.60 -7.16 4.58
C PHE A 146 6.50 -7.36 5.62
N TYR A 147 6.28 -6.36 6.45
CA TYR A 147 5.21 -6.35 7.44
C TYR A 147 4.30 -5.17 7.12
N ARG A 148 3.02 -5.44 6.88
CA ARG A 148 1.96 -4.43 6.75
C ARG A 148 0.89 -4.80 7.77
N ASP A 149 0.59 -3.86 8.66
CA ASP A 149 -0.33 -3.97 9.79
C ASP A 149 -1.74 -3.44 9.45
N ASP A 150 -2.11 -3.47 8.16
CA ASP A 150 -3.42 -3.00 7.73
C ASP A 150 -4.49 -4.03 8.12
N LEU A 151 -5.66 -3.57 8.57
CA LEU A 151 -6.78 -4.42 8.94
C LEU A 151 -7.23 -5.26 7.74
N LEU A 152 -6.88 -6.54 7.76
CA LEU A 152 -7.16 -7.49 6.69
C LEU A 152 -8.49 -8.22 6.93
N ARG A 153 -9.39 -8.17 5.94
CA ARG A 153 -10.59 -9.02 5.92
C ARG A 153 -10.25 -10.35 5.26
N GLU A 154 -10.14 -11.39 6.07
CA GLU A 154 -9.87 -12.77 5.63
C GLU A 154 -11.15 -13.52 5.27
N LEU A 155 -11.17 -14.20 4.13
CA LEU A 155 -12.37 -14.80 3.57
C LEU A 155 -12.04 -16.12 2.89
N ILE A 156 -12.97 -17.06 2.98
CA ILE A 156 -12.95 -18.29 2.21
C ILE A 156 -14.11 -18.24 1.22
N CYS A 157 -13.82 -18.34 -0.08
CA CYS A 157 -14.85 -18.30 -1.11
C CYS A 157 -15.80 -19.49 -0.96
N ASP A 158 -17.09 -19.22 -0.78
CA ASP A 158 -18.17 -20.23 -0.70
C ASP A 158 -18.46 -20.93 -2.03
N HIS A 159 -17.86 -20.48 -3.13
CA HIS A 159 -17.98 -21.09 -4.45
C HIS A 159 -16.82 -22.07 -4.75
N CYS A 160 -15.56 -21.63 -4.60
CA CYS A 160 -14.38 -22.41 -4.98
C CYS A 160 -13.44 -22.80 -3.83
N GLY A 161 -13.69 -22.34 -2.60
CA GLY A 161 -12.87 -22.66 -1.43
C GLY A 161 -11.55 -21.89 -1.34
N ARG A 162 -11.33 -20.86 -2.17
CA ARG A 162 -10.13 -20.02 -2.08
C ARG A 162 -10.09 -19.24 -0.76
N ASP A 163 -9.02 -19.41 0.02
CA ASP A 163 -8.64 -18.47 1.09
C ASP A 163 -7.95 -17.24 0.49
N TYR A 164 -8.38 -16.05 0.91
CA TYR A 164 -7.83 -14.78 0.48
C TYR A 164 -8.12 -13.68 1.50
N GLY A 165 -7.38 -12.59 1.41
CA GLY A 165 -7.59 -11.42 2.25
C GLY A 165 -7.66 -10.14 1.42
N VAL A 166 -8.54 -9.22 1.81
CA VAL A 166 -8.70 -7.90 1.18
C VAL A 166 -8.74 -6.79 2.22
N TYR A 167 -8.48 -5.57 1.78
CA TYR A 167 -8.37 -4.39 2.65
C TYR A 167 -9.59 -3.45 2.53
N ALA A 168 -10.47 -3.71 1.57
CA ALA A 168 -11.77 -3.06 1.41
C ALA A 168 -12.82 -4.10 1.00
N ILE A 169 -14.06 -3.67 0.73
CA ILE A 169 -15.11 -4.56 0.21
C ILE A 169 -14.64 -5.14 -1.13
N GLY A 170 -14.47 -6.46 -1.17
CA GLY A 170 -14.23 -7.19 -2.40
C GLY A 170 -15.56 -7.51 -3.08
N LEU A 171 -15.63 -7.35 -4.40
CA LEU A 171 -16.79 -7.72 -5.21
C LEU A 171 -16.67 -9.13 -5.78
N PHE A 172 -15.45 -9.62 -6.00
CA PHE A 172 -15.19 -10.92 -6.61
C PHE A 172 -14.18 -11.77 -5.84
N CYS A 173 -14.34 -13.09 -5.92
CA CYS A 173 -13.30 -14.04 -5.53
C CYS A 173 -12.09 -13.88 -6.46
N PRO A 174 -10.86 -13.77 -5.93
CA PRO A 174 -9.69 -13.57 -6.77
C PRO A 174 -9.23 -14.80 -7.56
N ASP A 175 -9.85 -15.96 -7.36
CA ASP A 175 -9.54 -17.21 -8.05
C ASP A 175 -10.60 -17.54 -9.11
N CYS A 176 -11.83 -17.82 -8.69
CA CYS A 176 -12.90 -18.16 -9.63
C CYS A 176 -13.66 -16.96 -10.19
N GLY A 177 -13.48 -15.76 -9.64
CA GLY A 177 -14.20 -14.56 -10.07
C GLY A 177 -15.69 -14.49 -9.71
N ALA A 178 -16.21 -15.47 -8.96
CA ALA A 178 -17.59 -15.43 -8.49
C ALA A 178 -17.82 -14.21 -7.58
N PRO A 179 -19.00 -13.57 -7.62
CA PRO A 179 -19.38 -12.56 -6.66
C PRO A 179 -19.26 -13.09 -5.23
N ASN A 180 -18.72 -12.27 -4.34
CA ASN A 180 -18.54 -12.61 -2.92
C ASN A 180 -19.09 -11.53 -1.99
N LEU A 181 -19.84 -10.57 -2.53
CA LEU A 181 -20.34 -9.42 -1.78
C LEU A 181 -21.18 -9.87 -0.58
N ARG A 182 -22.00 -10.91 -0.79
CA ARG A 182 -22.79 -11.52 0.29
C ARG A 182 -21.96 -12.02 1.46
N LEU A 183 -20.75 -12.53 1.19
CA LEU A 183 -19.85 -13.08 2.20
C LEU A 183 -19.19 -11.96 3.01
N HIS A 184 -18.83 -10.86 2.34
CA HIS A 184 -18.33 -9.65 3.03
C HIS A 184 -19.37 -9.12 4.00
N PHE A 185 -20.61 -8.95 3.55
CA PHE A 185 -21.66 -8.39 4.40
C PHE A 185 -22.07 -9.35 5.51
N ALA A 186 -22.11 -10.67 5.26
CA ALA A 186 -22.41 -11.66 6.30
C ALA A 186 -21.43 -11.60 7.47
N ARG A 187 -20.14 -11.34 7.19
CA ARG A 187 -19.14 -11.12 8.24
C ARG A 187 -19.42 -9.85 9.05
N GLU A 188 -19.89 -8.78 8.42
CA GLU A 188 -20.31 -7.57 9.14
C GLU A 188 -21.53 -7.86 10.03
N VAL A 189 -22.48 -8.68 9.56
CA VAL A 189 -23.62 -9.17 10.37
C VAL A 189 -23.15 -9.95 11.60
N GLU A 190 -22.13 -10.82 11.46
CA GLU A 190 -21.54 -11.55 12.59
C GLU A 190 -20.87 -10.63 13.62
N LEU A 191 -20.18 -9.58 13.16
CA LEU A 191 -19.56 -8.59 14.04
C LEU A 191 -20.61 -7.76 14.78
N VAL A 192 -21.67 -7.35 14.09
CA VAL A 192 -22.82 -6.65 14.67
C VAL A 192 -23.51 -7.56 15.71
N ASP A 193 -23.70 -8.84 15.42
CA ASP A 193 -24.22 -9.82 16.38
C ASP A 193 -23.36 -9.86 17.64
N ALA A 194 -22.04 -9.98 17.49
CA ALA A 194 -21.12 -9.99 18.64
C ALA A 194 -21.21 -8.71 19.48
N GLN A 195 -21.37 -7.54 18.85
CA GLN A 195 -21.58 -6.28 19.58
C GLN A 195 -22.91 -6.26 20.35
N VAL A 196 -23.99 -6.77 19.74
CA VAL A 196 -25.29 -6.88 20.41
C VAL A 196 -25.20 -7.86 21.59
N GLN A 197 -24.56 -9.01 21.44
CA GLN A 197 -24.34 -9.97 22.54
C GLN A 197 -23.55 -9.36 23.69
N LEU A 198 -22.52 -8.55 23.38
CA LEU A 198 -21.76 -7.83 24.40
C LEU A 198 -22.63 -6.83 25.15
N ALA A 199 -23.50 -6.09 24.45
CA ALA A 199 -24.41 -5.14 25.07
C ALA A 199 -25.46 -5.83 25.95
N ASP A 200 -26.07 -6.91 25.45
CA ASP A 200 -27.09 -7.69 26.17
C ASP A 200 -26.53 -8.39 27.41
N GLY A 201 -25.22 -8.70 27.41
CA GLY A 201 -24.52 -9.34 28.52
C GLY A 201 -24.05 -8.39 29.62
N LEU A 202 -24.27 -7.06 29.50
CA LEU A 202 -23.87 -6.09 30.52
C LEU A 202 -24.82 -6.07 31.71
N GLU A 203 -24.27 -5.82 32.89
CA GLU A 203 -25.06 -5.64 34.12
C GLU A 203 -25.98 -4.41 34.04
N PRO A 204 -27.14 -4.40 34.73
CA PRO A 204 -28.12 -3.31 34.63
C PRO A 204 -27.60 -1.92 35.00
N ASP A 205 -26.57 -1.80 35.83
CA ASP A 205 -25.93 -0.54 36.20
C ASP A 205 -25.04 0.06 35.08
N LEU A 206 -24.76 -0.71 34.03
CA LEU A 206 -24.04 -0.30 32.83
C LEU A 206 -24.96 0.01 31.64
N GLN A 207 -26.24 0.36 31.90
CA GLN A 207 -27.25 0.59 30.87
C GLN A 207 -26.85 1.64 29.81
N GLU A 208 -26.14 2.71 30.19
CA GLU A 208 -25.67 3.72 29.24
C GLU A 208 -24.62 3.14 28.27
N LEU A 209 -23.73 2.27 28.77
CA LEU A 209 -22.73 1.60 27.94
C LEU A 209 -23.41 0.61 26.99
N ALA A 210 -24.38 -0.19 27.48
CA ALA A 210 -25.17 -1.09 26.65
C ALA A 210 -25.89 -0.33 25.52
N TYR A 211 -26.52 0.80 25.85
CA TYR A 211 -27.18 1.66 24.87
C TYR A 211 -26.21 2.18 23.80
N ARG A 212 -25.01 2.64 24.18
CA ARG A 212 -23.98 3.10 23.23
C ARG A 212 -23.46 1.97 22.33
N LEU A 213 -23.25 0.78 22.89
CA LEU A 213 -22.84 -0.40 22.10
C LEU A 213 -23.92 -0.78 21.08
N LEU A 214 -25.19 -0.79 21.46
CA LEU A 214 -26.30 -1.04 20.53
C LEU A 214 -26.42 0.05 19.46
N GLY A 215 -26.20 1.32 19.83
CA GLY A 215 -26.17 2.44 18.89
C GLY A 215 -25.05 2.31 17.86
N ASN A 216 -23.84 1.91 18.29
CA ASN A 216 -22.72 1.64 17.41
C ASN A 216 -22.99 0.45 16.49
N ALA A 217 -23.53 -0.65 17.03
CA ALA A 217 -23.89 -1.84 16.25
C ALA A 217 -24.91 -1.50 15.16
N HIS A 218 -25.90 -0.65 15.49
CA HIS A 218 -26.87 -0.14 14.51
C HIS A 218 -26.23 0.73 13.43
N GLU A 219 -25.33 1.64 13.81
CA GLU A 219 -24.59 2.48 12.85
C GLU A 219 -23.65 1.67 11.95
N ASP A 220 -23.03 0.61 12.47
CA ASP A 220 -22.16 -0.29 11.72
C ASP A 220 -22.94 -1.02 10.62
N VAL A 221 -24.17 -1.50 10.89
CA VAL A 221 -25.05 -2.07 9.86
C VAL A 221 -25.28 -1.07 8.73
N LEU A 222 -25.69 0.16 9.06
CA LEU A 222 -25.98 1.17 8.04
C LEU A 222 -24.72 1.58 7.26
N THR A 223 -23.59 1.70 7.94
CA THR A 223 -22.32 2.12 7.34
C THR A 223 -21.80 1.06 6.37
N ALA A 224 -21.80 -0.21 6.80
CA ALA A 224 -21.45 -1.34 5.93
C ALA A 224 -22.43 -1.44 4.74
N PHE A 225 -23.72 -1.22 4.97
CA PHE A 225 -24.75 -1.31 3.94
C PHE A 225 -24.58 -0.20 2.88
N GLU A 226 -24.42 1.05 3.31
CA GLU A 226 -24.12 2.20 2.43
C GLU A 226 -22.86 1.94 1.61
N ALA A 227 -21.77 1.53 2.27
CA ALA A 227 -20.49 1.29 1.61
C ALA A 227 -20.62 0.16 0.57
N THR A 228 -21.38 -0.89 0.88
CA THR A 228 -21.66 -2.01 -0.02
C THR A 228 -22.42 -1.54 -1.26
N LEU A 229 -23.57 -0.89 -1.08
CA LEU A 229 -24.40 -0.40 -2.18
C LEU A 229 -23.63 0.59 -3.05
N LYS A 230 -22.86 1.48 -2.43
CA LYS A 230 -22.00 2.46 -3.10
C LYS A 230 -20.92 1.80 -3.94
N THR A 231 -20.20 0.85 -3.38
CA THR A 231 -19.13 0.12 -4.09
C THR A 231 -19.69 -0.58 -5.32
N VAL A 232 -20.82 -1.27 -5.17
CA VAL A 232 -21.44 -1.99 -6.28
C VAL A 232 -22.00 -1.06 -7.34
N TYR A 233 -22.68 0.00 -6.93
CA TYR A 233 -23.20 0.98 -7.87
C TYR A 233 -22.07 1.59 -8.72
N LEU A 234 -20.96 1.99 -8.10
CA LEU A 234 -19.81 2.54 -8.81
C LEU A 234 -19.21 1.53 -9.80
N PHE A 235 -19.09 0.27 -9.40
CA PHE A 235 -18.65 -0.80 -10.29
C PHE A 235 -19.63 -1.01 -11.47
N GLY A 236 -20.92 -1.10 -11.18
CA GLY A 236 -21.98 -1.29 -12.18
C GLY A 236 -22.07 -0.13 -13.17
N ARG A 237 -21.92 1.10 -12.68
CA ARG A 237 -21.84 2.31 -13.48
C ARG A 237 -20.69 2.28 -14.47
N GLU A 238 -19.49 1.96 -13.99
CA GLU A 238 -18.31 1.84 -14.85
C GLU A 238 -18.47 0.72 -15.88
N ALA A 239 -19.10 -0.39 -15.51
CA ALA A 239 -19.38 -1.50 -16.42
C ALA A 239 -20.42 -1.15 -17.50
N ALA A 240 -21.47 -0.44 -17.14
CA ALA A 240 -22.56 -0.06 -18.05
C ALA A 240 -22.23 1.17 -18.92
N PHE A 241 -21.46 2.12 -18.37
CA PHE A 241 -21.13 3.39 -19.01
C PHE A 241 -19.62 3.71 -18.86
N PRO A 242 -18.73 2.93 -19.52
CA PRO A 242 -17.29 3.12 -19.36
C PRO A 242 -16.84 4.52 -19.79
N GLY A 243 -16.04 5.19 -18.96
CA GLY A 243 -15.50 6.53 -19.24
C GLY A 243 -16.46 7.69 -18.98
N ASP A 244 -17.72 7.43 -18.62
CA ASP A 244 -18.65 8.47 -18.22
C ASP A 244 -18.39 8.90 -16.76
N PRO A 245 -18.14 10.18 -16.48
CA PRO A 245 -17.86 10.63 -15.13
C PRO A 245 -19.07 10.41 -14.22
N VAL A 246 -18.87 9.69 -13.13
CA VAL A 246 -19.92 9.46 -12.13
C VAL A 246 -20.06 10.71 -11.26
N ALA A 247 -21.27 11.26 -11.20
CA ALA A 247 -21.59 12.39 -10.32
C ALA A 247 -21.38 12.00 -8.84
N ASN A 248 -21.06 12.98 -7.99
CA ASN A 248 -20.93 12.73 -6.55
C ASN A 248 -22.26 12.25 -5.96
N ILE A 249 -22.31 10.97 -5.62
CA ILE A 249 -23.48 10.29 -5.04
C ILE A 249 -23.68 10.59 -3.55
N GLY A 250 -22.71 11.17 -2.85
CA GLY A 250 -22.80 11.48 -1.43
C GLY A 250 -23.20 10.27 -0.58
N ASN A 251 -24.23 10.46 0.25
CA ASN A 251 -24.87 9.43 1.08
C ASN A 251 -26.23 9.01 0.49
N ALA A 252 -26.27 8.74 -0.82
CA ALA A 252 -27.52 8.43 -1.51
C ALA A 252 -28.18 7.14 -1.02
N PHE A 253 -27.43 6.17 -0.49
CA PHE A 253 -27.99 4.87 -0.07
C PHE A 253 -28.46 4.86 1.41
N GLN A 254 -28.26 5.97 2.14
CA GLN A 254 -28.92 6.26 3.43
C GLN A 254 -30.36 6.77 3.23
N ASN A 255 -30.92 6.57 2.04
CA ASN A 255 -32.32 6.79 1.72
C ASN A 255 -32.72 5.82 0.60
N VAL A 256 -33.76 5.02 0.85
CA VAL A 256 -34.20 3.97 -0.08
C VAL A 256 -34.60 4.54 -1.43
N GLU A 257 -35.38 5.62 -1.48
CA GLU A 257 -35.87 6.20 -2.74
C GLU A 257 -34.74 6.78 -3.59
N ARG A 258 -33.76 7.44 -2.97
CA ARG A 258 -32.55 7.92 -3.63
C ARG A 258 -31.71 6.76 -4.14
N GLY A 259 -31.53 5.71 -3.33
CA GLY A 259 -30.84 4.50 -3.73
C GLY A 259 -31.48 3.82 -4.94
N GLN A 260 -32.81 3.66 -4.93
CA GLN A 260 -33.60 3.15 -6.05
C GLN A 260 -33.36 3.96 -7.31
N LYS A 261 -33.38 5.29 -7.20
CA LYS A 261 -33.14 6.18 -8.34
C LYS A 261 -31.75 6.01 -8.94
N GLN A 262 -30.72 5.79 -8.12
CA GLN A 262 -29.37 5.53 -8.62
C GLN A 262 -29.32 4.20 -9.37
N PHE A 263 -29.79 3.11 -8.77
CA PHE A 263 -29.73 1.80 -9.43
C PHE A 263 -30.66 1.66 -10.64
N ALA A 264 -31.71 2.48 -10.75
CA ALA A 264 -32.63 2.46 -11.88
C ALA A 264 -31.94 2.66 -13.24
N GLU A 265 -30.85 3.45 -13.31
CA GLU A 265 -30.10 3.62 -14.56
C GLU A 265 -29.31 2.37 -14.97
N LEU A 266 -29.05 1.47 -14.02
CA LEU A 266 -28.46 0.15 -14.24
C LEU A 266 -29.53 -0.91 -14.54
N GLY A 267 -30.80 -0.52 -14.66
CA GLY A 267 -31.91 -1.42 -14.95
C GLY A 267 -32.22 -2.42 -13.82
N PHE A 268 -31.85 -2.08 -12.59
CA PHE A 268 -31.95 -2.95 -11.42
C PHE A 268 -32.49 -2.18 -10.22
N ASN A 269 -33.28 -2.83 -9.37
CA ASN A 269 -33.68 -2.27 -8.08
C ASN A 269 -33.25 -3.23 -6.96
N PRO A 270 -32.28 -2.84 -6.12
CA PRO A 270 -31.78 -3.71 -5.05
C PRO A 270 -32.82 -4.04 -3.99
N PHE A 271 -33.89 -3.25 -3.87
CA PHE A 271 -34.88 -3.40 -2.81
C PHE A 271 -36.09 -4.27 -3.22
N ASP A 272 -36.17 -4.73 -4.47
CA ASP A 272 -37.29 -5.58 -4.96
C ASP A 272 -37.32 -6.97 -4.28
N VAL A 273 -36.24 -7.35 -3.60
CA VAL A 273 -36.15 -8.61 -2.83
C VAL A 273 -36.83 -8.55 -1.46
N LEU A 274 -37.28 -7.37 -1.04
CA LEU A 274 -37.91 -7.14 0.26
C LEU A 274 -39.43 -7.16 0.14
N GLU A 275 -40.09 -7.81 1.08
CA GLU A 275 -41.53 -7.66 1.27
C GLU A 275 -41.87 -6.25 1.81
N ASP A 276 -43.13 -5.84 1.72
CA ASP A 276 -43.57 -4.49 2.10
C ASP A 276 -43.23 -4.15 3.57
N GLU A 277 -43.41 -5.10 4.49
CA GLU A 277 -43.05 -4.92 5.90
C GLU A 277 -41.54 -4.78 6.11
N GLU A 278 -40.74 -5.54 5.36
CA GLU A 278 -39.28 -5.49 5.44
C GLU A 278 -38.72 -4.18 4.87
N LEU A 279 -39.32 -3.70 3.78
CA LEU A 279 -39.00 -2.40 3.20
C LEU A 279 -39.36 -1.26 4.16
N ALA A 280 -40.50 -1.34 4.84
CA ALA A 280 -40.89 -0.38 5.87
C ALA A 280 -39.90 -0.41 7.05
N ALA A 281 -39.54 -1.59 7.54
CA ALA A 281 -38.56 -1.76 8.61
C ALA A 281 -37.17 -1.23 8.22
N LEU A 282 -36.74 -1.42 6.97
CA LEU A 282 -35.50 -0.87 6.45
C LEU A 282 -35.52 0.67 6.49
N LYS A 283 -36.58 1.29 5.97
CA LYS A 283 -36.74 2.76 5.98
C LYS A 283 -36.73 3.33 7.39
N LEU A 284 -37.44 2.67 8.31
CA LEU A 284 -37.50 3.05 9.71
C LEU A 284 -36.11 3.01 10.35
N ASN A 285 -35.36 1.92 10.15
CA ASN A 285 -34.01 1.77 10.71
C ASN A 285 -33.02 2.78 10.14
N ILE A 286 -33.06 3.05 8.84
CA ILE A 286 -32.24 4.10 8.22
C ILE A 286 -32.50 5.47 8.89
N GLN A 287 -33.77 5.80 9.20
CA GLN A 287 -34.08 7.03 9.95
C GLN A 287 -33.68 6.95 11.42
N LYS A 288 -33.77 5.76 12.06
CA LYS A 288 -33.35 5.54 13.45
C LYS A 288 -31.90 6.00 13.66
N ARG A 289 -31.00 5.77 12.70
CA ARG A 289 -29.62 6.28 12.76
C ARG A 289 -29.52 7.80 12.81
N HIS A 290 -30.41 8.55 12.14
CA HIS A 290 -30.42 10.01 12.25
C HIS A 290 -30.68 10.45 13.69
N VAL A 291 -31.64 9.80 14.35
CA VAL A 291 -31.99 10.05 15.75
C VAL A 291 -30.83 9.68 16.68
N ILE A 292 -30.24 8.49 16.53
CA ILE A 292 -29.11 8.02 17.37
C ILE A 292 -27.88 8.91 17.18
N GLY A 293 -27.48 9.15 15.93
CA GLY A 293 -26.20 9.79 15.59
C GLY A 293 -26.21 11.32 15.63
N HIS A 294 -27.35 11.97 15.43
CA HIS A 294 -27.43 13.45 15.33
C HIS A 294 -28.32 14.10 16.37
N ASN A 295 -29.29 13.38 16.94
CA ASN A 295 -30.21 13.92 17.95
C ASN A 295 -29.95 13.39 19.36
N LEU A 296 -28.77 12.80 19.62
CA LEU A 296 -28.42 12.18 20.91
C LEU A 296 -29.44 11.12 21.37
N GLY A 297 -30.04 10.43 20.41
CA GLY A 297 -31.11 9.46 20.67
C GLY A 297 -32.49 10.07 20.91
N VAL A 298 -32.67 11.38 20.79
CA VAL A 298 -33.97 12.04 21.02
C VAL A 298 -34.82 12.04 19.74
N ILE A 299 -36.02 11.47 19.83
CA ILE A 299 -36.97 11.31 18.72
C ILE A 299 -37.40 12.67 18.17
N ASP A 300 -37.22 12.85 16.85
CA ASP A 300 -37.71 14.00 16.10
C ASP A 300 -39.07 13.74 15.43
N ALA A 301 -39.68 14.78 14.88
CA ALA A 301 -40.98 14.70 14.21
C ALA A 301 -40.98 13.71 13.02
N LYS A 302 -39.87 13.64 12.28
CA LYS A 302 -39.77 12.78 11.10
C LYS A 302 -39.74 11.31 11.49
N PHE A 303 -39.04 10.97 12.57
CA PHE A 303 -39.03 9.62 13.11
C PHE A 303 -40.37 9.25 13.77
N ALA A 304 -41.00 10.17 14.50
CA ALA A 304 -42.33 9.97 15.07
C ALA A 304 -43.37 9.64 13.98
N ASP A 305 -43.40 10.41 12.88
CA ASP A 305 -44.31 10.18 11.75
C ASP A 305 -44.12 8.79 11.10
N LEU A 306 -42.87 8.31 11.00
CA LEU A 306 -42.55 7.02 10.39
C LEU A 306 -42.80 5.81 11.31
N SER A 307 -42.56 5.98 12.61
CA SER A 307 -42.75 4.92 13.61
C SER A 307 -44.21 4.75 14.02
N GLY A 308 -45.04 5.79 13.90
CA GLY A 308 -46.46 5.79 14.26
C GLY A 308 -46.74 5.73 15.77
N GLU A 309 -45.80 5.26 16.58
CA GLU A 309 -45.96 5.01 18.02
C GLU A 309 -45.01 5.82 18.90
N ALA A 310 -43.98 6.48 18.34
CA ALA A 310 -42.95 7.15 19.13
C ALA A 310 -43.31 8.61 19.48
N GLY A 311 -43.15 9.00 20.74
CA GLY A 311 -43.35 10.37 21.21
C GLY A 311 -42.18 11.29 20.85
N ILE A 312 -42.48 12.47 20.26
CA ILE A 312 -41.46 13.49 20.00
C ILE A 312 -40.81 13.93 21.33
N GLY A 313 -39.48 13.93 21.39
CA GLY A 313 -38.71 14.31 22.58
C GLY A 313 -38.37 13.16 23.54
N GLU A 314 -38.85 11.95 23.27
CA GLU A 314 -38.45 10.75 24.02
C GLU A 314 -37.12 10.20 23.50
N THR A 315 -36.41 9.43 24.34
CA THR A 315 -35.23 8.69 23.89
C THR A 315 -35.67 7.47 23.10
N VAL A 316 -35.13 7.28 21.90
CA VAL A 316 -35.40 6.11 21.07
C VAL A 316 -34.96 4.85 21.80
N HIS A 317 -35.83 3.86 21.89
CA HIS A 317 -35.46 2.56 22.43
C HIS A 317 -34.64 1.77 21.40
N LEU A 318 -33.45 1.33 21.82
CA LEU A 318 -32.59 0.41 21.07
C LEU A 318 -32.72 -0.97 21.67
N VAL A 319 -33.19 -1.92 20.86
CA VAL A 319 -33.35 -3.32 21.21
C VAL A 319 -32.43 -4.13 20.33
N GLY A 320 -31.66 -5.06 20.91
CA GLY A 320 -30.73 -5.90 20.16
C GLY A 320 -31.41 -6.66 19.01
N GLU A 321 -32.64 -7.12 19.22
CA GLU A 321 -33.46 -7.79 18.22
C GLU A 321 -33.76 -6.91 16.98
N ASP A 322 -34.03 -5.61 17.18
CA ASP A 322 -34.23 -4.67 16.07
C ASP A 322 -32.96 -4.50 15.22
N THR A 323 -31.79 -4.38 15.88
CA THR A 323 -30.51 -4.26 15.19
C THR A 323 -30.19 -5.51 14.39
N ARG A 324 -30.51 -6.69 14.93
CA ARG A 324 -30.40 -7.98 14.23
C ARG A 324 -31.32 -8.07 13.04
N ALA A 325 -32.59 -7.71 13.20
CA ALA A 325 -33.56 -7.69 12.12
C ALA A 325 -33.10 -6.74 11.00
N PHE A 326 -32.58 -5.55 11.35
CA PHE A 326 -32.02 -4.61 10.39
C PHE A 326 -30.84 -5.21 9.61
N ALA A 327 -29.90 -5.87 10.30
CA ALA A 327 -28.76 -6.54 9.67
C ALA A 327 -29.22 -7.66 8.70
N ILE A 328 -30.23 -8.45 9.07
CA ILE A 328 -30.81 -9.51 8.24
C ILE A 328 -31.50 -8.95 7.00
N ILE A 329 -32.30 -7.88 7.15
CA ILE A 329 -32.96 -7.21 6.03
C ILE A 329 -31.92 -6.62 5.07
N ALA A 330 -30.87 -5.99 5.60
CA ALA A 330 -29.75 -5.49 4.79
C ALA A 330 -29.03 -6.63 4.06
N GLN A 331 -28.82 -7.78 4.71
CA GLN A 331 -28.24 -8.97 4.08
C GLN A 331 -29.08 -9.47 2.90
N LYS A 332 -30.41 -9.50 3.02
CA LYS A 332 -31.30 -9.89 1.90
C LYS A 332 -31.09 -9.00 0.67
N VAL A 333 -31.01 -7.69 0.86
CA VAL A 333 -30.71 -6.74 -0.22
C VAL A 333 -29.33 -7.03 -0.83
N VAL A 334 -28.32 -7.27 0.01
CA VAL A 334 -26.97 -7.61 -0.47
C VAL A 334 -26.95 -8.94 -1.23
N ASP A 335 -27.70 -9.95 -0.80
CA ASP A 335 -27.82 -11.22 -1.52
C ASP A 335 -28.46 -11.01 -2.90
N GLY A 336 -29.47 -10.15 -3.02
CA GLY A 336 -30.06 -9.75 -4.30
C GLY A 336 -29.06 -9.05 -5.23
N ILE A 337 -28.27 -8.12 -4.68
CA ILE A 337 -27.20 -7.42 -5.40
C ILE A 337 -26.10 -8.40 -5.85
N ASP A 338 -25.70 -9.32 -4.98
CA ASP A 338 -24.69 -10.36 -5.27
C ASP A 338 -25.16 -11.29 -6.40
N GLY A 339 -26.46 -11.61 -6.42
CA GLY A 339 -27.10 -12.31 -7.54
C GLY A 339 -27.01 -11.52 -8.86
N TRP A 340 -27.37 -10.24 -8.84
CA TRP A 340 -27.26 -9.35 -9.99
C TRP A 340 -25.81 -9.25 -10.52
N LEU A 341 -24.83 -9.07 -9.62
CA LEU A 341 -23.40 -9.02 -9.97
C LEU A 341 -22.91 -10.26 -10.72
N GLY A 342 -23.51 -11.42 -10.48
CA GLY A 342 -23.18 -12.66 -11.21
C GLY A 342 -23.45 -12.56 -12.71
N GLY A 343 -24.41 -11.72 -13.12
CA GLY A 343 -24.74 -11.47 -14.52
C GLY A 343 -24.06 -10.23 -15.13
N VAL A 344 -23.34 -9.44 -14.33
CA VAL A 344 -22.70 -8.19 -14.81
C VAL A 344 -21.39 -8.52 -15.51
N ALA A 345 -21.27 -8.08 -16.77
CA ALA A 345 -20.04 -8.20 -17.53
C ALA A 345 -18.90 -7.41 -16.84
N ILE A 346 -17.70 -7.98 -16.84
CA ILE A 346 -16.53 -7.23 -16.37
C ILE A 346 -16.21 -6.15 -17.42
N PRO A 347 -16.03 -4.88 -17.02
CA PRO A 347 -15.58 -3.86 -17.95
C PRO A 347 -14.26 -4.30 -18.62
N PRO A 348 -14.14 -4.18 -19.95
CA PRO A 348 -12.90 -4.52 -20.63
C PRO A 348 -11.76 -3.68 -20.04
N ARG A 349 -10.57 -4.28 -19.89
CA ARG A 349 -9.35 -3.53 -19.56
C ARG A 349 -9.19 -2.47 -20.65
N VAL A 350 -9.43 -1.20 -20.35
CA VAL A 350 -8.91 -0.11 -21.19
C VAL A 350 -7.41 -0.08 -20.92
N ARG A 351 -6.69 -1.03 -21.52
CA ARG A 351 -5.26 -0.91 -21.73
C ARG A 351 -5.17 -0.16 -23.05
N GLU A 352 -5.12 1.16 -22.99
CA GLU A 352 -4.39 1.84 -24.06
C GLU A 352 -2.96 1.32 -23.96
N ALA A 353 -2.61 0.41 -24.88
CA ALA A 353 -1.21 0.15 -25.15
C ALA A 353 -0.61 1.51 -25.51
N PRO A 354 0.48 1.95 -24.86
CA PRO A 354 1.09 3.21 -25.25
C PRO A 354 1.44 3.06 -26.74
N PRO A 355 0.92 3.92 -27.63
CA PRO A 355 1.39 3.93 -29.00
C PRO A 355 2.91 4.16 -28.97
N PRO A 356 3.68 3.48 -29.83
CA PRO A 356 5.09 3.77 -29.93
C PRO A 356 5.24 5.19 -30.50
N GLY A 357 5.48 6.14 -29.60
CA GLY A 357 5.69 7.55 -29.91
C GLY A 357 4.40 8.31 -30.16
N GLU A 358 3.85 8.89 -29.11
CA GLU A 358 3.50 10.31 -29.02
C GLU A 358 3.00 10.58 -27.59
N GLU A 359 3.81 11.30 -26.81
CA GLU A 359 3.44 11.80 -25.50
C GLU A 359 2.34 12.86 -25.67
N THR A 360 1.09 12.49 -25.44
CA THR A 360 0.05 13.47 -25.15
C THR A 360 0.04 13.73 -23.65
N GLU A 361 0.50 14.93 -23.28
CA GLU A 361 0.39 15.52 -21.95
C GLU A 361 -1.06 15.46 -21.44
N VAL A 362 -1.36 14.45 -20.63
CA VAL A 362 -2.15 14.71 -19.43
C VAL A 362 -1.23 15.57 -18.57
N THR A 363 -1.66 16.77 -18.18
CA THR A 363 -0.94 17.59 -17.20
C THR A 363 -0.89 16.83 -15.88
N LYS A 364 0.05 15.89 -15.77
CA LYS A 364 0.49 15.27 -14.54
C LYS A 364 1.13 16.39 -13.75
N THR A 365 0.44 16.84 -12.71
CA THR A 365 1.09 17.73 -11.76
C THR A 365 2.19 16.91 -11.07
N PRO A 366 3.39 17.46 -10.85
CA PRO A 366 4.46 16.76 -10.15
C PRO A 366 4.06 16.20 -8.78
N ALA A 367 3.01 16.78 -8.16
CA ALA A 367 2.38 16.26 -6.96
C ALA A 367 1.78 14.86 -7.15
N ALA A 368 1.07 14.62 -8.26
CA ALA A 368 0.42 13.34 -8.55
C ALA A 368 1.44 12.21 -8.80
N ASP A 369 2.56 12.51 -9.45
CA ASP A 369 3.65 11.54 -9.68
C ASP A 369 4.32 11.10 -8.37
N LEU A 370 4.40 12.02 -7.40
CA LEU A 370 4.90 11.73 -6.05
C LEU A 370 3.83 11.19 -5.10
N ARG A 371 2.57 11.07 -5.54
CA ARG A 371 1.40 10.72 -4.72
C ARG A 371 1.21 11.64 -3.50
N LEU A 372 1.66 12.88 -3.63
CA LEU A 372 1.46 13.92 -2.63
C LEU A 372 0.24 14.76 -2.95
N SER A 373 -0.39 15.32 -1.92
CA SER A 373 -1.30 16.45 -2.07
C SER A 373 -0.59 17.64 -2.72
N GLU A 374 -1.33 18.51 -3.40
CA GLU A 374 -0.74 19.72 -4.01
C GLU A 374 -0.03 20.60 -2.96
N LEU A 375 -0.58 20.66 -1.75
CA LEU A 375 0.03 21.38 -0.64
C LEU A 375 1.29 20.66 -0.12
N GLY A 376 1.27 19.32 0.00
CA GLY A 376 2.43 18.50 0.35
C GLY A 376 3.58 18.66 -0.65
N TYR A 377 3.27 18.63 -1.95
CA TYR A 377 4.24 18.91 -3.00
C TYR A 377 4.83 20.32 -2.90
N ARG A 378 3.98 21.36 -2.80
CA ARG A 378 4.43 22.75 -2.65
C ARG A 378 5.32 22.92 -1.41
N LEU A 379 4.94 22.32 -0.30
CA LEU A 379 5.72 22.35 0.94
C LEU A 379 7.05 21.63 0.78
N GLY A 380 7.09 20.43 0.20
CA GLY A 380 8.31 19.66 -0.05
C GLY A 380 9.27 20.40 -0.98
N ALA A 381 8.75 20.96 -2.08
CA ALA A 381 9.51 21.77 -3.03
C ALA A 381 10.10 23.02 -2.36
N TRP A 382 9.29 23.71 -1.55
CA TRP A 382 9.74 24.88 -0.79
C TRP A 382 10.83 24.52 0.22
N LEU A 383 10.65 23.43 0.99
CA LEU A 383 11.62 22.95 1.98
C LEU A 383 12.95 22.57 1.32
N ALA A 384 12.91 21.87 0.19
CA ALA A 384 14.11 21.53 -0.57
C ALA A 384 14.84 22.80 -1.05
N GLY A 385 14.09 23.79 -1.56
CA GLY A 385 14.63 25.07 -2.02
C GLY A 385 15.18 25.96 -0.90
N ALA A 386 14.56 25.94 0.27
CA ALA A 386 14.95 26.74 1.44
C ALA A 386 16.18 26.19 2.17
N SER A 387 16.56 24.94 1.93
CA SER A 387 17.78 24.35 2.47
C SER A 387 19.02 24.92 1.77
N GLU A 388 19.88 25.63 2.53
CA GLU A 388 21.12 26.23 2.00
C GLU A 388 22.23 25.20 1.77
N ARG A 389 22.22 24.09 2.50
CA ARG A 389 23.35 23.14 2.54
C ARG A 389 22.97 21.69 2.28
N GLY A 390 21.68 21.34 2.15
CA GLY A 390 21.27 19.97 1.84
C GLY A 390 21.66 18.94 2.92
N LEU A 391 21.73 19.37 4.19
CA LEU A 391 22.06 18.51 5.33
C LEU A 391 20.79 18.07 6.07
N ASN A 392 20.89 16.97 6.83
CA ASN A 392 19.85 16.48 7.74
C ASN A 392 19.74 17.37 9.00
N GLY A 393 19.46 18.66 8.79
CA GLY A 393 19.36 19.70 9.82
C GLY A 393 17.93 19.97 10.26
N ARG A 394 17.77 20.88 11.23
CA ARG A 394 16.44 21.32 11.68
C ARG A 394 15.80 22.28 10.67
N ILE A 395 14.49 22.12 10.48
CA ILE A 395 13.65 23.02 9.70
C ILE A 395 13.12 24.12 10.63
N ASN A 396 13.14 25.37 10.16
CA ASN A 396 12.58 26.50 10.91
C ASN A 396 11.06 26.57 10.71
N ALA A 397 10.30 26.16 11.73
CA ALA A 397 8.84 26.17 11.69
C ALA A 397 8.24 27.56 11.48
N ASP A 398 8.85 28.63 12.01
CA ASP A 398 8.35 29.99 11.84
C ASP A 398 8.50 30.47 10.39
N ALA A 399 9.56 30.03 9.71
CA ALA A 399 9.76 30.30 8.29
C ALA A 399 8.71 29.57 7.43
N VAL A 400 8.34 28.34 7.79
CA VAL A 400 7.24 27.59 7.14
C VAL A 400 5.91 28.32 7.34
N LEU A 401 5.59 28.70 8.57
CA LEU A 401 4.35 29.43 8.89
C LEU A 401 4.24 30.77 8.16
N SER A 402 5.36 31.47 8.00
CA SER A 402 5.41 32.72 7.23
C SER A 402 5.19 32.50 5.74
N ALA A 403 5.86 31.49 5.17
CA ALA A 403 5.79 31.17 3.74
C ALA A 403 4.45 30.60 3.28
N PHE A 404 3.71 29.96 4.20
CA PHE A 404 2.38 29.38 3.96
C PHE A 404 1.30 30.06 4.81
N SER A 405 1.43 31.38 5.01
CA SER A 405 0.51 32.18 5.83
C SER A 405 -0.90 32.28 5.25
N ASP A 406 -1.07 31.94 3.96
CA ASP A 406 -2.33 31.83 3.25
C ASP A 406 -3.07 30.49 3.50
N VAL A 407 -2.41 29.51 4.12
CA VAL A 407 -2.93 28.15 4.30
C VAL A 407 -3.44 27.94 5.73
N PRO A 408 -4.61 27.30 5.94
CA PRO A 408 -5.06 26.93 7.28
C PRO A 408 -4.04 26.06 8.01
N ILE A 409 -3.82 26.33 9.29
CA ILE A 409 -2.79 25.63 10.08
C ILE A 409 -2.96 24.11 10.08
N ARG A 410 -4.21 23.63 10.07
CA ARG A 410 -4.54 22.21 10.03
C ARG A 410 -4.10 21.55 8.72
N ASP A 411 -4.38 22.17 7.58
CA ASP A 411 -4.01 21.64 6.26
C ASP A 411 -2.47 21.62 6.11
N LEU A 412 -1.80 22.62 6.69
CA LEU A 412 -0.33 22.66 6.75
C LEU A 412 0.24 21.55 7.66
N GLN A 413 -0.44 21.22 8.77
CA GLN A 413 -0.08 20.08 9.62
C GLN A 413 -0.26 18.75 8.87
N ASP A 414 -1.34 18.60 8.11
CA ASP A 414 -1.61 17.41 7.30
C ASP A 414 -0.54 17.24 6.20
N ALA A 415 -0.14 18.32 5.53
CA ALA A 415 0.96 18.30 4.56
C ALA A 415 2.33 17.96 5.19
N VAL A 416 2.59 18.42 6.41
CA VAL A 416 3.79 18.03 7.17
C VAL A 416 3.77 16.53 7.52
N ALA A 417 2.62 16.02 7.95
CA ALA A 417 2.45 14.60 8.25
C ALA A 417 2.64 13.73 7.01
N GLU A 418 2.11 14.16 5.86
CA GLU A 418 2.28 13.50 4.57
C GLU A 418 3.78 13.38 4.18
N LEU A 419 4.53 14.49 4.25
CA LEU A 419 5.98 14.48 3.97
C LEU A 419 6.78 13.65 4.98
N GLU A 420 6.32 13.53 6.22
CA GLU A 420 6.93 12.65 7.22
C GLU A 420 6.66 11.17 6.93
N MET A 421 5.42 10.81 6.58
CA MET A 421 5.03 9.44 6.26
C MET A 421 5.83 8.88 5.08
N ASP A 422 6.11 9.70 4.08
CA ASP A 422 6.91 9.34 2.91
C ASP A 422 8.43 9.46 3.17
N GLY A 423 8.83 9.81 4.39
CA GLY A 423 10.22 9.82 4.82
C GLY A 423 11.05 10.99 4.28
N TYR A 424 10.41 12.05 3.77
CA TYR A 424 11.10 13.26 3.32
C TYR A 424 11.58 14.13 4.49
N ILE A 425 10.85 14.13 5.60
CA ILE A 425 11.23 14.83 6.83
C ILE A 425 11.11 13.93 8.06
N SER A 426 11.69 14.34 9.18
CA SER A 426 11.33 13.83 10.51
C SER A 426 10.50 14.88 11.23
N ALA A 427 9.43 14.49 11.91
CA ALA A 427 8.69 15.37 12.79
C ALA A 427 8.66 14.82 14.23
N THR A 428 8.55 15.72 15.21
CA THR A 428 8.33 15.34 16.60
C THR A 428 7.37 16.32 17.23
N THR A 429 6.19 15.82 17.61
CA THR A 429 5.13 16.63 18.20
C THR A 429 5.54 17.14 19.57
N VAL A 430 5.35 18.43 19.81
CA VAL A 430 5.62 19.09 21.09
C VAL A 430 4.37 19.88 21.48
N SER A 431 3.91 19.68 22.73
CA SER A 431 2.75 20.39 23.25
C SER A 431 2.95 21.92 23.20
N GLY A 432 1.93 22.64 22.75
CA GLY A 432 1.93 24.11 22.68
C GLY A 432 2.57 24.72 21.43
N ARG A 433 2.92 23.93 20.40
CA ARG A 433 3.42 24.43 19.11
C ARG A 433 2.42 24.17 17.98
N SER A 434 2.33 25.11 17.03
CA SER A 434 1.45 24.99 15.86
C SER A 434 1.98 24.01 14.81
N LEU A 435 3.30 23.83 14.70
CA LEU A 435 3.93 22.78 13.87
C LEU A 435 4.90 21.95 14.71
N PRO A 436 5.09 20.65 14.38
CA PRO A 436 6.04 19.80 15.08
C PRO A 436 7.49 20.28 14.88
N LEU A 437 8.41 19.76 15.70
CA LEU A 437 9.84 19.94 15.46
C LEU A 437 10.24 19.13 14.24
N MET A 438 10.62 19.81 13.17
CA MET A 438 10.90 19.20 11.88
C MET A 438 12.40 19.14 11.59
N GLY A 439 12.83 18.10 10.87
CA GLY A 439 14.19 17.93 10.38
C GLY A 439 14.21 17.40 8.94
N TYR A 440 15.17 17.86 8.16
CA TYR A 440 15.38 17.39 6.78
C TYR A 440 15.87 15.94 6.77
N ARG A 441 15.46 15.18 5.75
CA ARG A 441 16.07 13.89 5.39
C ARG A 441 16.63 13.93 3.97
N LEU A 442 17.49 12.97 3.65
CA LEU A 442 18.18 12.89 2.36
C LEU A 442 17.20 12.64 1.20
N GLU A 443 16.13 11.90 1.49
CA GLU A 443 15.10 11.49 0.57
C GLU A 443 14.34 12.70 0.00
N LEU A 444 14.16 13.77 0.78
CA LEU A 444 13.58 15.03 0.31
C LEU A 444 14.43 15.61 -0.84
N PHE A 445 15.73 15.72 -0.65
CA PHE A 445 16.61 16.30 -1.67
C PHE A 445 16.71 15.38 -2.89
N SER A 446 16.83 14.07 -2.67
CA SER A 446 16.92 13.09 -3.77
C SER A 446 15.68 13.08 -4.65
N THR A 447 14.52 13.45 -4.10
CA THR A 447 13.23 13.47 -4.80
C THR A 447 12.92 14.83 -5.41
N PHE A 448 13.10 15.92 -4.63
CA PHE A 448 12.68 17.26 -5.05
C PHE A 448 13.76 18.05 -5.77
N ASP A 449 15.05 17.76 -5.59
CA ASP A 449 16.10 18.48 -6.33
C ASP A 449 16.03 18.26 -7.84
N PRO A 450 15.77 17.05 -8.38
CA PRO A 450 15.56 16.87 -9.81
C PRO A 450 14.36 17.66 -10.36
N LEU A 451 13.36 17.91 -9.51
CA LEU A 451 12.11 18.57 -9.89
C LEU A 451 12.18 20.11 -9.76
N THR A 452 12.97 20.60 -8.81
CA THR A 452 13.01 22.02 -8.43
C THR A 452 14.35 22.69 -8.76
N ARG A 453 15.38 21.90 -9.05
CA ARG A 453 16.74 22.33 -9.35
C ARG A 453 17.25 21.61 -10.61
N LYS A 454 18.39 22.07 -11.14
CA LYS A 454 19.09 21.42 -12.27
C LYS A 454 20.10 20.36 -11.79
N THR A 455 19.86 19.77 -10.62
CA THR A 455 20.78 18.87 -9.93
C THR A 455 20.04 17.62 -9.50
N ASP A 456 20.64 16.46 -9.69
CA ASP A 456 20.11 15.17 -9.26
C ASP A 456 21.11 14.53 -8.30
N PRO A 457 20.80 14.44 -7.00
CA PRO A 457 21.70 13.87 -6.01
C PRO A 457 22.18 12.45 -6.32
N THR A 458 21.39 11.64 -7.01
CA THR A 458 21.76 10.27 -7.38
C THR A 458 22.76 10.25 -8.54
N LEU A 459 22.53 11.06 -9.58
CA LEU A 459 23.48 11.19 -10.70
C LEU A 459 24.77 11.88 -10.24
N ASP A 460 24.66 12.89 -9.38
CA ASP A 460 25.78 13.62 -8.81
C ASP A 460 26.61 12.72 -7.89
N ALA A 461 25.97 11.83 -7.12
CA ALA A 461 26.68 10.83 -6.33
C ALA A 461 27.55 9.91 -7.21
N ALA A 462 27.13 9.60 -8.44
CA ALA A 462 27.90 8.75 -9.35
C ALA A 462 29.18 9.46 -9.83
N ILE A 463 29.11 10.77 -10.03
CA ILE A 463 30.28 11.62 -10.33
C ILE A 463 31.20 11.67 -9.10
N LEU A 464 30.66 11.88 -7.90
CA LEU A 464 31.45 11.84 -6.66
C LEU A 464 32.08 10.47 -6.41
N ALA A 465 31.39 9.38 -6.75
CA ALA A 465 31.94 8.03 -6.66
C ALA A 465 33.18 7.87 -7.55
N ALA A 466 33.17 8.45 -8.75
CA ALA A 466 34.32 8.45 -9.64
C ALA A 466 35.51 9.22 -9.03
N LEU A 467 35.27 10.41 -8.48
CA LEU A 467 36.31 11.22 -7.83
C LEU A 467 36.85 10.55 -6.55
N ALA A 468 36.00 9.89 -5.78
CA ALA A 468 36.38 9.19 -4.55
C ALA A 468 37.27 7.98 -4.83
N LEU A 469 37.11 7.32 -5.99
CA LEU A 469 37.94 6.18 -6.39
C LEU A 469 39.41 6.53 -6.68
N ASP A 470 39.73 7.82 -6.85
CA ASP A 470 41.11 8.30 -7.05
C ASP A 470 41.91 8.41 -5.74
N PHE A 471 41.28 8.16 -4.59
CA PHE A 471 41.94 8.21 -3.28
C PHE A 471 42.51 6.84 -2.88
N ASP A 472 43.67 6.85 -2.21
CA ASP A 472 44.38 5.66 -1.72
C ASP A 472 43.75 5.06 -0.44
N GLY A 473 42.44 4.83 -0.47
CA GLY A 473 41.69 4.13 0.58
C GLY A 473 40.97 5.06 1.56
N ASN A 474 41.65 6.00 2.22
CA ASN A 474 40.95 6.97 3.08
C ASN A 474 40.51 8.18 2.27
N VAL A 475 39.21 8.48 2.28
CA VAL A 475 38.64 9.65 1.59
C VAL A 475 38.34 10.73 2.62
N ASN A 476 39.06 11.84 2.51
CA ASN A 476 38.73 13.07 3.24
C ASN A 476 37.63 13.80 2.47
N VAL A 477 36.51 14.08 3.14
CA VAL A 477 35.34 14.68 2.49
C VAL A 477 35.59 16.12 2.04
N ALA A 478 36.35 16.91 2.80
CA ALA A 478 36.67 18.29 2.39
C ALA A 478 37.54 18.32 1.13
N GLU A 479 38.47 17.36 0.99
CA GLU A 479 39.29 17.21 -0.21
C GLU A 479 38.46 16.71 -1.41
N LEU A 480 37.54 15.77 -1.18
CA LEU A 480 36.61 15.30 -2.21
C LEU A 480 35.69 16.44 -2.68
N HIS A 481 35.21 17.27 -1.76
CA HIS A 481 34.41 18.45 -2.06
C HIS A 481 35.18 19.45 -2.92
N ALA A 482 36.41 19.79 -2.52
CA ALA A 482 37.28 20.68 -3.29
C ALA A 482 37.54 20.14 -4.71
N LYS A 483 37.71 18.81 -4.87
CA LYS A 483 37.87 18.16 -6.19
C LYS A 483 36.61 18.21 -7.06
N SER A 484 35.42 18.21 -6.46
CA SER A 484 34.16 18.28 -7.21
C SER A 484 33.92 19.67 -7.83
N GLY A 485 34.41 20.73 -7.18
CA GLY A 485 34.16 22.12 -7.57
C GLY A 485 32.71 22.57 -7.40
N TRP A 486 31.89 21.79 -6.68
CA TRP A 486 30.49 22.09 -6.44
C TRP A 486 30.30 23.00 -5.22
N ASP A 487 29.13 23.63 -5.14
CA ASP A 487 28.69 24.24 -3.89
C ASP A 487 28.18 23.17 -2.90
N HIS A 488 28.11 23.52 -1.62
CA HIS A 488 27.68 22.60 -0.56
C HIS A 488 26.27 22.03 -0.79
N ARG A 489 25.35 22.79 -1.39
CA ARG A 489 23.96 22.38 -1.57
C ARG A 489 23.81 21.29 -2.62
N GLN A 490 24.65 21.30 -3.65
CA GLN A 490 24.76 20.21 -4.61
C GLN A 490 25.58 19.04 -4.04
N PHE A 491 26.69 19.34 -3.36
CA PHE A 491 27.62 18.32 -2.87
C PHE A 491 27.06 17.44 -1.75
N ASN A 492 26.41 18.03 -0.75
CA ASN A 492 26.03 17.31 0.47
C ASN A 492 24.96 16.23 0.25
N PRO A 493 23.86 16.47 -0.50
CA PRO A 493 22.92 15.41 -0.85
C PRO A 493 23.58 14.29 -1.66
N ALA A 494 24.39 14.64 -2.66
CA ALA A 494 25.12 13.66 -3.46
C ALA A 494 26.09 12.83 -2.62
N LEU A 495 26.78 13.46 -1.67
CA LEU A 495 27.61 12.77 -0.70
C LEU A 495 26.77 11.87 0.22
N GLY A 496 25.59 12.33 0.67
CA GLY A 496 24.63 11.54 1.44
C GLY A 496 24.21 10.26 0.71
N VAL A 497 23.87 10.36 -0.58
CA VAL A 497 23.53 9.21 -1.43
C VAL A 497 24.75 8.31 -1.62
N LEU A 498 25.94 8.87 -1.77
CA LEU A 498 27.17 8.09 -1.93
C LEU A 498 27.49 7.27 -0.67
N VAL A 499 27.46 7.91 0.50
CA VAL A 499 27.85 7.26 1.77
C VAL A 499 26.80 6.27 2.26
N SER A 500 25.52 6.42 1.87
CA SER A 500 24.48 5.42 2.17
C SER A 500 24.70 4.09 1.42
N ARG A 501 25.54 4.08 0.38
CA ARG A 501 25.98 2.85 -0.31
C ARG A 501 27.15 2.16 0.40
N LEU A 502 27.80 2.83 1.34
CA LEU A 502 28.96 2.30 2.06
C LEU A 502 28.51 1.61 3.35
N ASP A 503 29.29 0.63 3.82
CA ASP A 503 29.06 0.05 5.14
C ASP A 503 29.24 1.14 6.21
N GLU A 504 28.28 1.29 7.14
CA GLU A 504 28.32 2.34 8.16
C GLU A 504 29.62 2.36 8.98
N ARG A 505 30.30 1.21 9.14
CA ARG A 505 31.57 1.12 9.88
C ARG A 505 32.73 1.75 9.12
N ARG A 506 32.55 2.05 7.83
CA ARG A 506 33.51 2.75 6.97
C ARG A 506 33.27 4.25 6.94
N VAL A 507 32.16 4.73 7.49
CA VAL A 507 31.79 6.14 7.47
C VAL A 507 32.01 6.72 8.86
N SER A 508 32.68 7.88 8.95
CA SER A 508 32.89 8.53 10.23
C SER A 508 31.56 9.01 10.82
N LYS A 509 31.35 8.70 12.11
CA LYS A 509 30.20 9.17 12.90
C LYS A 509 30.51 10.47 13.65
N THR A 510 31.69 11.05 13.45
CA THR A 510 32.03 12.35 14.04
C THR A 510 31.13 13.42 13.46
N HIS A 511 30.40 14.11 14.34
CA HIS A 511 29.52 15.21 13.95
C HIS A 511 30.31 16.30 13.23
N ASP A 512 29.72 16.83 12.17
CA ASP A 512 30.24 17.92 11.37
C ASP A 512 29.11 18.85 10.95
N ALA A 513 29.37 20.17 10.94
CA ALA A 513 28.37 21.18 10.62
C ALA A 513 28.34 21.56 9.13
N GLU A 514 29.32 21.11 8.36
CA GLU A 514 29.49 21.40 6.93
C GLU A 514 29.13 20.20 6.06
N TYR A 515 29.38 18.98 6.54
CA TYR A 515 29.19 17.75 5.78
C TYR A 515 28.38 16.68 6.52
N PRO A 516 27.70 15.76 5.80
CA PRO A 516 27.07 14.57 6.40
C PRO A 516 28.06 13.67 7.14
N THR A 517 29.32 13.64 6.72
CA THR A 517 30.43 12.93 7.37
C THR A 517 31.76 13.61 7.04
N ARG A 518 32.76 13.45 7.91
CA ARG A 518 34.11 14.02 7.69
C ARG A 518 35.00 13.18 6.79
N MET A 519 34.80 11.86 6.83
CA MET A 519 35.68 10.91 6.16
C MET A 519 35.00 9.57 6.00
N PHE A 520 35.39 8.84 4.96
CA PHE A 520 35.02 7.44 4.80
C PHE A 520 36.17 6.62 4.22
N ILE A 521 36.12 5.31 4.44
CA ILE A 521 37.19 4.38 4.06
C ILE A 521 36.73 3.49 2.92
N LEU A 522 37.45 3.55 1.81
CA LEU A 522 37.29 2.69 0.65
C LEU A 522 38.17 1.46 0.75
N GLY A 523 37.59 0.35 1.22
CA GLY A 523 38.17 -0.97 1.05
C GLY A 523 37.94 -1.51 -0.36
N PRO A 524 38.45 -2.72 -0.67
CA PRO A 524 38.21 -3.36 -1.96
C PRO A 524 36.71 -3.51 -2.31
N GLN A 525 35.86 -3.77 -1.31
CA GLN A 525 34.42 -3.93 -1.49
C GLN A 525 33.74 -2.60 -1.83
N GLU A 526 34.04 -1.54 -1.09
CA GLU A 526 33.51 -0.20 -1.34
C GLU A 526 33.96 0.32 -2.71
N ARG A 527 35.21 0.07 -3.11
CA ARG A 527 35.68 0.43 -4.45
C ARG A 527 34.92 -0.30 -5.56
N VAL A 528 34.55 -1.56 -5.37
CA VAL A 528 33.73 -2.30 -6.34
C VAL A 528 32.30 -1.76 -6.37
N GLU A 529 31.71 -1.44 -5.22
CA GLU A 529 30.37 -0.85 -5.15
C GLU A 529 30.33 0.51 -5.86
N LEU A 530 31.30 1.39 -5.60
CA LEU A 530 31.39 2.69 -6.26
C LEU A 530 31.56 2.57 -7.78
N LYS A 531 32.36 1.58 -8.26
CA LYS A 531 32.49 1.30 -9.70
C LYS A 531 31.17 0.85 -10.32
N ARG A 532 30.47 -0.09 -9.68
CA ARG A 532 29.16 -0.59 -10.15
C ARG A 532 28.07 0.48 -10.08
N PHE A 533 28.14 1.36 -9.09
CA PHE A 533 27.20 2.46 -8.93
C PHE A 533 27.34 3.46 -10.08
N LYS A 534 28.58 3.81 -10.43
CA LYS A 534 28.91 4.61 -11.63
C LYS A 534 28.43 3.95 -12.93
N GLU A 535 28.58 2.64 -13.08
CA GLU A 535 28.13 1.91 -14.27
C GLU A 535 26.60 1.89 -14.43
N ARG A 536 25.87 1.86 -13.30
CA ARG A 536 24.39 1.92 -13.28
C ARG A 536 23.84 3.32 -13.57
N HIS A 537 24.63 4.35 -13.28
CA HIS A 537 24.25 5.75 -13.44
C HIS A 537 25.34 6.46 -14.26
N PRO A 538 25.48 6.13 -15.56
CA PRO A 538 26.47 6.78 -16.39
C PRO A 538 26.18 8.29 -16.40
N PRO A 539 27.21 9.15 -16.39
CA PRO A 539 27.01 10.59 -16.53
C PRO A 539 26.37 10.83 -17.89
N SER A 540 25.06 11.11 -17.91
CA SER A 540 24.41 11.68 -19.09
C SER A 540 25.12 12.99 -19.41
N THR A 541 25.42 13.24 -20.68
CA THR A 541 25.70 14.59 -21.16
C THR A 541 24.52 15.46 -20.72
N ARG A 542 24.75 16.35 -19.75
CA ARG A 542 23.76 17.33 -19.26
C ARG A 542 23.36 18.29 -20.36
#